data_AF-A0A267FLC4-F1
#
_entry.id   AF-A0A267FLC4-F1
#
_cell.length_a   1.000
_cell.length_b   1.000
_cell.length_c   1.000
_cell.angle_alpha   90.00
_cell.angle_beta   90.00
_cell.angle_gamma   90.00
#
_symmetry.space_group_name_H-M   'P 1'
#
loop_
_entity.id
_entity.type
_entity.pdbx_description
1 polymer ?
#
loop_
_entity_poly.entity_id
_entity_poly.type
_entity_poly.pdbx_seq_one_letter_code
_entity_poly.pdbx_strand_id
1 'polypeptide(L)'
;PETTMAQSLDYHMNKALNGPYNYICQAGGKQIRGKLFKAFNHWLNVSEEVMSVISEIAEMLHNSSLIIDDIEDSSELRRGVPVAHHVFGLPLSLNSACYMYFKALDTALRLPDSRVPRVFTDQMLVLHRGQGLDLYWRDTYTCPTLEQYQEMVRMKTGGLFGLGIRLMCLFSGDCGAARETDLLRMADLLGVFFQVRDDFANLMSEEYHDNKSFCEDLTEGKYSYPIVWAIQNCPDDDQISSVLRQRTRDVEVKKFCVRHLRSLGALDHTVQFLRQLEAQLMQLLDSLSPDNALLRELVLELAKLYANA
;
A
#
# COMPACT_ATOMS: atom_id res chain seq x y z
N PRO A 1 -44.83 15.24 1.51
CA PRO A 1 -44.13 15.99 0.44
C PRO A 1 -42.67 16.29 0.79
N GLU A 2 -42.38 16.80 2.00
CA GLU A 2 -41.01 17.04 2.48
C GLU A 2 -40.20 15.75 2.68
N THR A 3 -40.84 14.67 3.11
CA THR A 3 -40.22 13.35 3.33
C THR A 3 -39.68 12.74 2.04
N THR A 4 -40.36 12.95 0.90
CA THR A 4 -39.98 12.40 -0.40
C THR A 4 -38.83 13.19 -1.06
N MET A 5 -38.78 14.51 -0.84
CA MET A 5 -37.66 15.35 -1.30
C MET A 5 -36.38 15.10 -0.48
N ALA A 6 -36.49 14.98 0.85
CA ALA A 6 -35.35 14.67 1.70
C ALA A 6 -34.75 13.28 1.38
N GLN A 7 -35.60 12.27 1.15
CA GLN A 7 -35.18 10.93 0.73
C GLN A 7 -34.53 10.92 -0.67
N SER A 8 -35.05 11.72 -1.60
CA SER A 8 -34.45 11.87 -2.95
C SER A 8 -33.09 12.58 -2.89
N LEU A 9 -32.97 13.64 -2.10
CA LEU A 9 -31.71 14.36 -1.91
C LEU A 9 -30.66 13.47 -1.25
N ASP A 10 -31.03 12.71 -0.22
CA ASP A 10 -30.15 11.78 0.47
C ASP A 10 -29.69 10.63 -0.47
N TYR A 11 -30.58 10.14 -1.34
CA TYR A 11 -30.21 9.17 -2.38
C TYR A 11 -29.18 9.75 -3.38
N HIS A 12 -29.44 10.95 -3.92
CA HIS A 12 -28.54 11.58 -4.88
C HIS A 12 -27.20 11.95 -4.25
N MET A 13 -27.21 12.43 -3.01
CA MET A 13 -26.01 12.77 -2.24
C MET A 13 -25.19 11.51 -1.93
N ASN A 14 -25.80 10.44 -1.42
CA ASN A 14 -25.10 9.17 -1.18
C ASN A 14 -24.54 8.57 -2.48
N LYS A 15 -25.27 8.68 -3.59
CA LYS A 15 -24.77 8.22 -4.90
C LYS A 15 -23.55 9.03 -5.36
N ALA A 16 -23.58 10.35 -5.20
CA ALA A 16 -22.48 11.22 -5.57
C ALA A 16 -21.24 11.01 -4.67
N LEU A 17 -21.44 10.93 -3.35
CA LEU A 17 -20.37 10.73 -2.36
C LEU A 17 -19.66 9.39 -2.52
N ASN A 18 -20.38 8.33 -2.85
CA ASN A 18 -19.79 7.00 -3.05
C ASN A 18 -19.28 6.77 -4.48
N GLY A 19 -19.53 7.69 -5.43
CA GLY A 19 -19.18 7.54 -6.84
C GLY A 19 -17.70 7.24 -7.07
N PRO A 20 -16.77 8.10 -6.60
CA PRO A 20 -15.33 7.88 -6.73
C PRO A 20 -14.85 6.56 -6.10
N TYR A 21 -15.32 6.24 -4.89
CA TYR A 21 -14.99 4.99 -4.20
C TYR A 21 -15.46 3.75 -4.97
N ASN A 22 -16.74 3.72 -5.36
CA ASN A 22 -17.32 2.60 -6.09
C ASN A 22 -16.63 2.37 -7.44
N TYR A 23 -16.23 3.44 -8.12
CA TYR A 23 -15.49 3.37 -9.37
C TYR A 23 -14.15 2.63 -9.21
N ILE A 24 -13.37 2.94 -8.16
CA ILE A 24 -12.10 2.25 -7.88
C ILE A 24 -12.32 0.79 -7.45
N CYS A 25 -13.39 0.50 -6.70
CA CYS A 25 -13.75 -0.87 -6.35
C CYS A 25 -14.08 -1.72 -7.60
N GLN A 26 -14.70 -1.12 -8.61
CA GLN A 26 -15.05 -1.79 -9.88
C GLN A 26 -13.84 -2.06 -10.78
N ALA A 27 -12.76 -1.29 -10.65
CA ALA A 27 -11.52 -1.48 -11.42
C ALA A 27 -10.77 -2.80 -11.08
N GLY A 28 -11.34 -3.65 -10.21
CA GLY A 28 -10.78 -4.94 -9.82
C GLY A 28 -9.55 -4.81 -8.93
N GLY A 29 -8.89 -5.91 -8.58
CA GLY A 29 -7.66 -5.90 -7.79
C GLY A 29 -7.21 -7.32 -7.43
N LYS A 30 -5.93 -7.53 -7.13
CA LYS A 30 -5.39 -8.87 -6.82
C LYS A 30 -5.88 -9.47 -5.48
N GLN A 31 -6.73 -8.74 -4.74
CA GLN A 31 -7.31 -9.12 -3.44
C GLN A 31 -6.31 -9.70 -2.43
N ILE A 32 -5.06 -9.20 -2.49
CA ILE A 32 -3.93 -9.69 -1.69
C ILE A 32 -4.20 -9.51 -0.20
N ARG A 33 -4.81 -8.38 0.21
CA ARG A 33 -5.18 -8.09 1.60
C ARG A 33 -6.16 -9.12 2.17
N GLY A 34 -7.18 -9.49 1.39
CA GLY A 34 -8.13 -10.53 1.79
C GLY A 34 -7.47 -11.90 1.94
N LYS A 35 -6.58 -12.28 1.01
CA LYS A 35 -5.75 -13.50 1.14
C LYS A 35 -4.89 -13.45 2.42
N LEU A 36 -4.28 -12.29 2.68
CA LEU A 36 -3.40 -12.07 3.83
C LEU A 36 -4.16 -12.22 5.15
N PHE A 37 -5.31 -11.56 5.30
CA PHE A 37 -6.12 -11.66 6.52
C PHE A 37 -6.64 -13.06 6.75
N LYS A 38 -7.01 -13.80 5.69
CA LYS A 38 -7.32 -15.24 5.81
C LYS A 38 -6.12 -16.04 6.31
N ALA A 39 -4.92 -15.75 5.82
CA ALA A 39 -3.70 -16.40 6.26
C ALA A 39 -3.36 -16.08 7.73
N PHE A 40 -3.51 -14.83 8.18
CA PHE A 40 -3.36 -14.50 9.60
C PHE A 40 -4.48 -15.11 10.47
N ASN A 41 -5.70 -15.25 9.93
CA ASN A 41 -6.80 -15.82 10.68
C ASN A 41 -6.63 -17.33 10.93
N HIS A 42 -5.84 -18.01 10.08
CA HIS A 42 -5.41 -19.38 10.36
C HIS A 42 -4.71 -19.50 11.71
N TRP A 43 -3.96 -18.47 12.12
CA TRP A 43 -3.31 -18.41 13.43
C TRP A 43 -4.21 -17.86 14.53
N LEU A 44 -4.98 -16.81 14.22
CA LEU A 44 -5.71 -16.03 15.22
C LEU A 44 -7.11 -16.59 15.55
N ASN A 45 -7.67 -17.44 14.69
CA ASN A 45 -8.94 -18.13 14.89
C ASN A 45 -10.09 -17.18 15.33
N VAL A 46 -10.17 -16.02 14.67
CA VAL A 46 -11.23 -15.03 14.88
C VAL A 46 -12.50 -15.49 14.15
N SER A 47 -13.66 -15.22 14.74
CA SER A 47 -14.95 -15.60 14.16
C SER A 47 -15.18 -14.97 12.79
N GLU A 48 -15.93 -15.66 11.93
CA GLU A 48 -16.24 -15.19 10.57
C GLU A 48 -16.98 -13.83 10.58
N GLU A 49 -17.87 -13.63 11.55
CA GLU A 49 -18.58 -12.36 11.75
C GLU A 49 -17.63 -11.18 11.97
N VAL A 50 -16.68 -11.32 12.90
CA VAL A 50 -15.67 -10.29 13.18
C VAL A 50 -14.72 -10.11 11.99
N MET A 51 -14.32 -11.21 11.35
CA MET A 51 -13.45 -11.16 10.17
C MET A 51 -14.10 -10.45 8.99
N SER A 52 -15.42 -10.59 8.81
CA SER A 52 -16.16 -9.87 7.78
C SER A 52 -16.08 -8.36 8.01
N VAL A 53 -16.29 -7.92 9.25
CA VAL A 53 -16.21 -6.50 9.63
C VAL A 53 -14.79 -5.96 9.45
N ILE A 54 -13.76 -6.68 9.90
CA ILE A 54 -12.35 -6.27 9.74
C ILE A 54 -11.97 -6.20 8.26
N SER A 55 -12.44 -7.13 7.44
CA SER A 55 -12.19 -7.13 6.00
C SER A 55 -12.84 -5.94 5.31
N GLU A 56 -14.09 -5.62 5.68
CA GLU A 56 -14.82 -4.45 5.18
C GLU A 56 -14.06 -3.15 5.51
N ILE A 57 -13.60 -3.00 6.76
CA ILE A 57 -12.81 -1.83 7.21
C ILE A 57 -11.54 -1.69 6.36
N ALA A 58 -10.77 -2.76 6.19
CA ALA A 58 -9.52 -2.70 5.43
C ALA A 58 -9.73 -2.43 3.94
N GLU A 59 -10.81 -2.93 3.35
CA GLU A 59 -11.15 -2.65 1.95
C GLU A 59 -11.59 -1.18 1.76
N MET A 60 -12.40 -0.64 2.69
CA MET A 60 -12.72 0.78 2.72
C MET A 60 -11.47 1.63 2.80
N LEU A 61 -10.61 1.39 3.80
CA LEU A 61 -9.38 2.15 3.98
C LEU A 61 -8.42 2.02 2.80
N HIS A 62 -8.24 0.82 2.27
CA HIS A 62 -7.35 0.59 1.13
C HIS A 62 -7.79 1.36 -0.12
N ASN A 63 -9.04 1.20 -0.55
CA ASN A 63 -9.50 1.87 -1.77
C ASN A 63 -9.58 3.39 -1.58
N SER A 64 -9.91 3.85 -0.37
CA SER A 64 -9.89 5.29 -0.05
C SER A 64 -8.47 5.85 -0.07
N SER A 65 -7.49 5.14 0.49
CA SER A 65 -6.10 5.56 0.48
C SER A 65 -5.54 5.59 -0.94
N LEU A 66 -5.97 4.69 -1.83
CA LEU A 66 -5.58 4.73 -3.25
C LEU A 66 -6.08 6.00 -3.96
N ILE A 67 -7.31 6.44 -3.67
CA ILE A 67 -7.84 7.69 -4.26
C ILE A 67 -7.01 8.89 -3.79
N ILE A 68 -6.65 8.92 -2.51
CA ILE A 68 -5.81 9.99 -1.95
C ILE A 68 -4.39 9.93 -2.54
N ASP A 69 -3.76 8.76 -2.55
CA ASP A 69 -2.41 8.53 -3.09
C ASP A 69 -2.35 8.96 -4.57
N ASP A 70 -3.31 8.55 -5.40
CA ASP A 70 -3.37 8.96 -6.81
C ASP A 70 -3.51 10.50 -6.97
N ILE A 71 -4.22 11.18 -6.07
CA ILE A 71 -4.30 12.66 -6.06
C ILE A 71 -2.96 13.28 -5.64
N GLU A 72 -2.36 12.76 -4.57
CA GLU A 72 -1.10 13.25 -4.00
C GLU A 72 0.08 13.06 -4.96
N ASP A 73 0.05 11.98 -5.75
CA ASP A 73 1.06 11.60 -6.75
C ASP A 73 0.74 12.16 -8.15
N SER A 74 -0.45 12.73 -8.37
CA SER A 74 -0.90 13.19 -9.69
C SER A 74 -0.84 12.08 -10.75
N SER A 75 -1.19 10.85 -10.35
CA SER A 75 -1.20 9.67 -11.22
C SER A 75 -2.25 9.80 -12.32
N GLU A 76 -2.02 9.15 -13.46
CA GLU A 76 -2.94 9.23 -14.61
C GLU A 76 -3.89 8.02 -14.66
N LEU A 77 -3.35 6.83 -14.33
CA LEU A 77 -4.06 5.56 -14.40
C LEU A 77 -3.96 4.79 -13.08
N ARG A 78 -5.01 4.01 -12.80
CA ARG A 78 -5.00 2.99 -11.76
C ARG A 78 -5.66 1.72 -12.28
N ARG A 79 -4.94 0.60 -12.22
CA ARG A 79 -5.44 -0.72 -12.66
C ARG A 79 -5.96 -0.68 -14.11
N GLY A 80 -5.29 0.09 -14.95
CA GLY A 80 -5.59 0.22 -16.38
C GLY A 80 -6.77 1.12 -16.71
N VAL A 81 -7.39 1.77 -15.72
CA VAL A 81 -8.45 2.77 -15.94
C VAL A 81 -8.03 4.15 -15.44
N PRO A 82 -8.61 5.26 -15.97
CA PRO A 82 -8.33 6.61 -15.46
C PRO A 82 -8.56 6.71 -13.95
N VAL A 83 -7.70 7.44 -13.25
CA VAL A 83 -7.87 7.70 -11.81
C VAL A 83 -9.18 8.43 -11.49
N ALA A 84 -9.72 8.21 -10.28
CA ALA A 84 -11.02 8.73 -9.89
C ALA A 84 -11.12 10.27 -10.00
N HIS A 85 -10.05 11.00 -9.68
CA HIS A 85 -10.05 12.45 -9.74
C HIS A 85 -10.05 13.03 -11.16
N HIS A 86 -9.69 12.25 -12.19
CA HIS A 86 -9.88 12.62 -13.60
C HIS A 86 -11.32 12.42 -14.06
N VAL A 87 -12.06 11.46 -13.48
CA VAL A 87 -13.44 11.16 -13.85
C VAL A 87 -14.46 12.02 -13.09
N PHE A 88 -14.27 12.16 -11.78
CA PHE A 88 -15.22 12.82 -10.87
C PHE A 88 -14.76 14.21 -10.41
N GLY A 89 -13.54 14.61 -10.75
CA GLY A 89 -12.91 15.84 -10.29
C GLY A 89 -12.25 15.69 -8.92
N LEU A 90 -11.14 16.41 -8.73
CA LEU A 90 -10.35 16.37 -7.50
C LEU A 90 -11.15 16.65 -6.22
N PRO A 91 -11.99 17.71 -6.13
CA PRO A 91 -12.69 18.02 -4.88
C PRO A 91 -13.64 16.90 -4.43
N LEU A 92 -14.37 16.29 -5.37
CA LEU A 92 -15.32 15.22 -5.05
C LEU A 92 -14.61 13.93 -4.69
N SER A 93 -13.54 13.56 -5.43
CA SER A 93 -12.74 12.37 -5.13
C SER A 93 -12.05 12.44 -3.77
N LEU A 94 -11.47 13.60 -3.43
CA LEU A 94 -10.89 13.85 -2.12
C LEU A 94 -11.93 13.72 -1.00
N ASN A 95 -13.06 14.42 -1.14
CA ASN A 95 -14.14 14.35 -0.14
C ASN A 95 -14.72 12.94 0.01
N SER A 96 -14.88 12.21 -1.11
CA SER A 96 -15.34 10.80 -1.11
C SER A 96 -14.40 9.90 -0.32
N ALA A 97 -13.09 10.00 -0.55
CA ALA A 97 -12.11 9.20 0.18
C ALA A 97 -12.07 9.54 1.68
N CYS A 98 -12.12 10.82 2.04
CA CYS A 98 -12.21 11.25 3.45
C CYS A 98 -13.50 10.73 4.12
N TYR A 99 -14.64 10.82 3.43
CA TYR A 99 -15.90 10.26 3.93
C TYR A 99 -15.80 8.76 4.21
N MET A 100 -15.15 8.02 3.32
CA MET A 100 -14.95 6.58 3.48
C MET A 100 -14.01 6.20 4.63
N TYR A 101 -13.03 7.04 4.98
CA TYR A 101 -12.27 6.87 6.24
C TYR A 101 -13.16 6.93 7.47
N PHE A 102 -14.11 7.86 7.53
CA PHE A 102 -15.07 7.95 8.65
C PHE A 102 -16.10 6.82 8.62
N LYS A 103 -16.49 6.32 7.43
CA LYS A 103 -17.31 5.09 7.33
C LYS A 103 -16.57 3.84 7.81
N ALA A 104 -15.27 3.74 7.54
CA ALA A 104 -14.45 2.66 8.08
C ALA A 104 -14.38 2.74 9.61
N LEU A 105 -14.26 3.95 10.18
CA LEU A 105 -14.35 4.15 11.63
C LEU A 105 -15.72 3.76 12.18
N ASP A 106 -16.83 4.24 11.58
CA ASP A 106 -18.20 3.86 11.98
C ASP A 106 -18.39 2.34 11.98
N THR A 107 -17.85 1.67 10.97
CA THR A 107 -17.88 0.21 10.85
C THR A 107 -17.03 -0.46 11.94
N ALA A 108 -15.85 0.07 12.24
CA ALA A 108 -15.00 -0.40 13.34
C ALA A 108 -15.70 -0.29 14.69
N LEU A 109 -16.46 0.79 14.94
CA LEU A 109 -17.19 1.00 16.19
C LEU A 109 -18.31 -0.04 16.45
N ARG A 110 -18.67 -0.86 15.45
CA ARG A 110 -19.61 -1.98 15.63
C ARG A 110 -18.98 -3.18 16.34
N LEU A 111 -17.65 -3.26 16.35
CA LEU A 111 -16.92 -4.33 17.04
C LEU A 111 -17.01 -4.12 18.56
N PRO A 112 -17.42 -5.14 19.35
CA PRO A 112 -17.73 -4.98 20.77
C PRO A 112 -16.47 -5.01 21.67
N ASP A 113 -15.48 -4.17 21.38
CA ASP A 113 -14.28 -3.98 22.22
C ASP A 113 -13.93 -2.48 22.33
N SER A 114 -13.80 -1.99 23.58
CA SER A 114 -13.57 -0.57 23.87
C SER A 114 -12.20 -0.04 23.40
N ARG A 115 -11.27 -0.92 23.05
CA ARG A 115 -9.93 -0.57 22.53
C ARG A 115 -9.93 -0.31 21.03
N VAL A 116 -10.97 -0.73 20.30
CA VAL A 116 -11.06 -0.57 18.83
C VAL A 116 -10.84 0.86 18.34
N PRO A 117 -11.47 1.92 18.91
CA PRO A 117 -11.23 3.29 18.45
C PRO A 117 -9.77 3.72 18.60
N ARG A 118 -9.10 3.26 19.65
CA ARG A 118 -7.69 3.57 19.91
C ARG A 118 -6.79 2.89 18.91
N VAL A 119 -6.99 1.59 18.68
CA VAL A 119 -6.24 0.82 17.67
C VAL A 119 -6.41 1.44 16.29
N PHE A 120 -7.65 1.76 15.89
CA PHE A 120 -7.94 2.41 14.62
C PHE A 120 -7.20 3.74 14.48
N THR A 121 -7.34 4.63 15.46
CA THR A 121 -6.74 5.97 15.41
C THR A 121 -5.22 5.92 15.39
N ASP A 122 -4.61 5.07 16.24
CA ASP A 122 -3.15 4.94 16.29
C ASP A 122 -2.59 4.47 14.95
N GLN A 123 -3.23 3.49 14.30
CA GLN A 123 -2.76 2.98 13.01
C GLN A 123 -2.99 3.95 11.87
N MET A 124 -4.12 4.68 11.87
CA MET A 124 -4.35 5.76 10.89
C MET A 124 -3.31 6.87 11.01
N LEU A 125 -2.90 7.25 12.23
CA LEU A 125 -1.83 8.23 12.44
C LEU A 125 -0.48 7.73 11.94
N VAL A 126 -0.14 6.46 12.18
CA VAL A 126 1.10 5.84 11.69
C VAL A 126 1.13 5.84 10.15
N LEU A 127 0.04 5.42 9.51
CA LEU A 127 -0.08 5.40 8.04
C LEU A 127 0.17 6.79 7.44
N HIS A 128 -0.49 7.83 7.99
CA HIS A 128 -0.33 9.20 7.49
C HIS A 128 1.06 9.79 7.76
N ARG A 129 1.75 9.36 8.84
CA ARG A 129 3.17 9.72 9.05
C ARG A 129 4.07 9.10 7.98
N GLY A 130 3.83 7.83 7.63
CA GLY A 130 4.50 7.15 6.53
C GLY A 130 4.30 7.89 5.21
N GLN A 131 3.05 8.14 4.83
CA GLN A 131 2.72 8.91 3.62
C GLN A 131 3.36 10.30 3.64
N GLY A 132 3.30 10.99 4.78
CA GLY A 132 3.89 12.31 4.93
C GLY A 132 5.40 12.34 4.71
N LEU A 133 6.14 11.31 5.12
CA LEU A 133 7.58 11.20 4.84
C LEU A 133 7.86 10.98 3.35
N ASP A 134 7.09 10.11 2.69
CA ASP A 134 7.19 9.83 1.25
C ASP A 134 7.02 11.14 0.44
N LEU A 135 5.95 11.89 0.74
CA LEU A 135 5.68 13.20 0.14
C LEU A 135 6.74 14.24 0.48
N TYR A 136 7.14 14.33 1.75
CA TYR A 136 8.15 15.29 2.19
C TYR A 136 9.47 15.11 1.45
N TRP A 137 9.97 13.88 1.37
CA TRP A 137 11.21 13.59 0.64
C TRP A 137 11.10 13.94 -0.84
N ARG A 138 10.03 13.48 -1.50
CA ARG A 138 9.73 13.75 -2.92
C ARG A 138 9.66 15.25 -3.23
N ASP A 139 8.98 16.03 -2.39
CA ASP A 139 8.69 17.45 -2.67
C ASP A 139 9.81 18.39 -2.19
N THR A 140 10.66 17.95 -1.26
CA THR A 140 11.86 18.68 -0.83
C THR A 140 13.15 18.23 -1.53
N TYR A 141 13.06 17.21 -2.38
CA TYR A 141 14.21 16.58 -3.05
C TYR A 141 15.29 16.10 -2.07
N THR A 142 14.85 15.55 -0.94
CA THR A 142 15.71 15.00 0.10
C THR A 142 15.69 13.48 0.01
N CYS A 143 16.71 12.87 -0.59
CA CYS A 143 16.80 11.41 -0.67
C CYS A 143 16.99 10.82 0.74
N PRO A 144 16.13 9.87 1.18
CA PRO A 144 16.33 9.17 2.44
C PRO A 144 17.49 8.16 2.36
N THR A 145 17.92 7.63 3.50
CA THR A 145 18.72 6.38 3.54
C THR A 145 17.82 5.17 3.29
N LEU A 146 18.41 4.00 3.02
CA LEU A 146 17.65 2.76 2.83
C LEU A 146 16.90 2.33 4.10
N GLU A 147 17.47 2.59 5.28
CA GLU A 147 16.84 2.33 6.58
C GLU A 147 15.64 3.25 6.81
N GLN A 148 15.79 4.54 6.49
CA GLN A 148 14.70 5.52 6.57
C GLN A 148 13.58 5.15 5.60
N TYR A 149 13.90 4.78 4.37
CA TYR A 149 12.93 4.28 3.40
C TYR A 149 12.16 3.08 3.98
N GLN A 150 12.86 2.06 4.51
CA GLN A 150 12.19 0.89 5.08
C GLN A 150 11.27 1.26 6.24
N GLU A 151 11.68 2.17 7.12
CA GLU A 151 10.84 2.64 8.23
C GLU A 151 9.59 3.37 7.75
N MET A 152 9.73 4.24 6.74
CA MET A 152 8.58 4.87 6.08
C MET A 152 7.61 3.83 5.52
N VAL A 153 8.12 2.79 4.87
CA VAL A 153 7.29 1.72 4.30
C VAL A 153 6.58 0.90 5.38
N ARG A 154 7.24 0.60 6.51
CA ARG A 154 6.60 -0.04 7.67
C ARG A 154 5.42 0.80 8.18
N MET A 155 5.57 2.12 8.19
CA MET A 155 4.47 3.01 8.56
C MET A 155 3.35 3.07 7.52
N LYS A 156 3.67 3.29 6.23
CA LYS A 156 2.70 3.46 5.13
C LYS A 156 1.96 2.16 4.81
N THR A 157 2.69 1.10 4.46
CA THR A 157 2.13 -0.17 4.01
C THR A 157 1.89 -1.12 5.17
N GLY A 158 2.83 -1.18 6.12
CA GLY A 158 2.68 -1.98 7.34
C GLY A 158 1.56 -1.47 8.26
N GLY A 159 1.28 -0.16 8.31
CA GLY A 159 0.23 0.41 9.16
C GLY A 159 -1.18 -0.13 8.88
N LEU A 160 -1.54 -0.35 7.60
CA LEU A 160 -2.86 -0.93 7.27
C LEU A 160 -2.93 -2.44 7.58
N PHE A 161 -1.84 -3.18 7.38
CA PHE A 161 -1.77 -4.59 7.79
C PHE A 161 -1.80 -4.71 9.33
N GLY A 162 -1.07 -3.82 10.01
CA GLY A 162 -1.03 -3.70 11.45
C GLY A 162 -2.39 -3.39 12.05
N LEU A 163 -3.19 -2.53 11.42
CA LEU A 163 -4.59 -2.31 11.82
C LEU A 163 -5.39 -3.61 11.81
N GLY A 164 -5.37 -4.34 10.69
CA GLY A 164 -6.09 -5.61 10.58
C GLY A 164 -5.68 -6.61 11.66
N ILE A 165 -4.37 -6.83 11.82
CA ILE A 165 -3.81 -7.80 12.79
C ILE A 165 -4.13 -7.40 14.22
N ARG A 166 -3.97 -6.12 14.58
CA ARG A 166 -4.29 -5.64 15.94
C ARG A 166 -5.78 -5.80 16.24
N LEU A 167 -6.66 -5.45 15.29
CA LEU A 167 -8.10 -5.69 15.44
C LEU A 167 -8.39 -7.19 15.62
N MET A 168 -7.79 -8.06 14.79
CA MET A 168 -7.96 -9.50 14.93
C MET A 168 -7.49 -10.02 16.29
N CYS A 169 -6.37 -9.50 16.81
CA CYS A 169 -5.85 -9.87 18.13
C CYS A 169 -6.78 -9.49 19.28
N LEU A 170 -7.58 -8.42 19.17
CA LEU A 170 -8.59 -8.08 20.19
C LEU A 170 -9.66 -9.17 20.35
N PHE A 171 -9.93 -9.92 19.28
CA PHE A 171 -10.97 -10.94 19.21
C PHE A 171 -10.43 -12.38 19.12
N SER A 172 -9.12 -12.55 19.27
CA SER A 172 -8.47 -13.86 19.32
C SER A 172 -8.29 -14.30 20.77
N GLY A 173 -8.72 -15.52 21.09
CA GLY A 173 -8.55 -16.09 22.45
C GLY A 173 -7.08 -16.30 22.85
N ASP A 174 -6.18 -16.38 21.87
CA ASP A 174 -4.78 -16.77 22.06
C ASP A 174 -3.77 -15.71 21.54
N CYS A 175 -4.18 -14.44 21.40
CA CYS A 175 -3.27 -13.35 21.02
C CYS A 175 -2.84 -12.50 22.23
N GLY A 176 -1.80 -12.95 22.94
CA GLY A 176 -1.09 -12.14 23.93
C GLY A 176 -0.09 -11.16 23.30
N ALA A 177 0.46 -10.23 24.09
CA ALA A 177 1.35 -9.17 23.61
C ALA A 177 2.59 -9.67 22.84
N ALA A 178 3.18 -10.79 23.27
CA ALA A 178 4.32 -11.39 22.57
C ALA A 178 3.91 -11.88 21.16
N ARG A 179 2.78 -12.58 21.07
CA ARG A 179 2.24 -13.08 19.79
C ARG A 179 1.83 -11.92 18.87
N GLU A 180 1.20 -10.88 19.41
CA GLU A 180 0.89 -9.67 18.65
C GLU A 180 2.16 -9.06 18.05
N THR A 181 3.24 -8.94 18.85
CA THR A 181 4.53 -8.39 18.40
C THR A 181 5.12 -9.21 17.25
N ASP A 182 5.09 -10.54 17.35
CA ASP A 182 5.60 -11.44 16.31
C ASP A 182 4.79 -11.35 15.01
N LEU A 183 3.46 -11.27 15.10
CA LEU A 183 2.58 -11.11 13.95
C LEU A 183 2.77 -9.75 13.27
N LEU A 184 2.98 -8.69 14.05
CA LEU A 184 3.30 -7.37 13.53
C LEU A 184 4.66 -7.35 12.84
N ARG A 185 5.67 -8.04 13.38
CA ARG A 185 6.97 -8.20 12.69
C ARG A 185 6.82 -8.89 11.34
N MET A 186 5.95 -9.90 11.24
CA MET A 186 5.62 -10.54 9.96
C MET A 186 4.94 -9.54 9.00
N ALA A 187 3.99 -8.75 9.51
CA ALA A 187 3.28 -7.75 8.72
C ALA A 187 4.20 -6.63 8.19
N ASP A 188 5.12 -6.15 9.03
CA ASP A 188 6.11 -5.14 8.67
C ASP A 188 7.05 -5.64 7.58
N LEU A 189 7.55 -6.87 7.74
CA LEU A 189 8.43 -7.49 6.76
C LEU A 189 7.71 -7.74 5.42
N LEU A 190 6.45 -8.18 5.47
CA LEU A 190 5.60 -8.27 4.28
C LEU A 190 5.38 -6.90 3.65
N GLY A 191 5.12 -5.86 4.45
CA GLY A 191 4.94 -4.50 3.96
C GLY A 191 6.15 -3.99 3.18
N VAL A 192 7.36 -4.19 3.73
CA VAL A 192 8.62 -3.87 3.05
C VAL A 192 8.78 -4.69 1.77
N PHE A 193 8.55 -6.00 1.83
CA PHE A 193 8.61 -6.87 0.66
C PHE A 193 7.64 -6.44 -0.45
N PHE A 194 6.39 -6.12 -0.11
CA PHE A 194 5.38 -5.65 -1.05
C PHE A 194 5.78 -4.34 -1.71
N GLN A 195 6.26 -3.37 -0.94
CA GLN A 195 6.60 -2.07 -1.49
C GLN A 195 7.83 -2.14 -2.40
N VAL A 196 8.92 -2.78 -1.96
CA VAL A 196 10.12 -2.92 -2.79
C VAL A 196 9.80 -3.69 -4.08
N ARG A 197 8.90 -4.68 -4.00
CA ARG A 197 8.41 -5.41 -5.16
C ARG A 197 7.59 -4.52 -6.10
N ASP A 198 6.75 -3.63 -5.56
CA ASP A 198 5.96 -2.65 -6.34
C ASP A 198 6.88 -1.64 -7.05
N ASP A 199 7.86 -1.09 -6.32
CA ASP A 199 8.87 -0.17 -6.84
C ASP A 199 9.71 -0.82 -7.96
N PHE A 200 10.09 -2.09 -7.80
CA PHE A 200 10.77 -2.84 -8.86
C PHE A 200 9.86 -3.07 -10.07
N ALA A 201 8.60 -3.43 -9.84
CA ALA A 201 7.63 -3.66 -10.93
C ALA A 201 7.38 -2.37 -11.74
N ASN A 202 7.31 -1.22 -11.07
CA ASN A 202 7.09 0.10 -11.69
C ASN A 202 8.14 0.42 -12.77
N LEU A 203 9.38 -0.03 -12.58
CA LEU A 203 10.49 0.23 -13.50
C LEU A 203 10.69 -0.87 -14.56
N MET A 204 10.20 -2.08 -14.32
CA MET A 204 10.62 -3.27 -15.09
C MET A 204 9.48 -4.02 -15.79
N SER A 205 8.23 -3.86 -15.36
CA SER A 205 7.14 -4.73 -15.79
C SER A 205 6.27 -4.06 -16.87
N GLU A 206 6.22 -4.67 -18.06
CA GLU A 206 5.31 -4.26 -19.13
C GLU A 206 3.83 -4.35 -18.69
N GLU A 207 3.42 -5.43 -18.01
CA GLU A 207 2.06 -5.56 -17.42
C GLU A 207 1.76 -4.44 -16.41
N TYR A 208 2.77 -3.97 -15.67
CA TYR A 208 2.60 -2.87 -14.72
C TYR A 208 2.44 -1.53 -15.44
N HIS A 209 3.12 -1.33 -16.57
CA HIS A 209 2.93 -0.14 -17.41
C HIS A 209 1.50 -0.03 -17.94
N ASP A 210 0.84 -1.15 -18.25
CA ASP A 210 -0.56 -1.16 -18.65
C ASP A 210 -1.49 -0.74 -17.50
N ASN A 211 -1.05 -0.88 -16.24
CA ASN A 211 -1.86 -0.61 -15.05
C ASN A 211 -1.69 0.80 -14.44
N LYS A 212 -0.46 1.34 -14.45
CA LYS A 212 -0.08 2.63 -13.85
C LYS A 212 0.84 3.47 -14.76
N SER A 213 0.69 3.34 -16.08
CA SER A 213 1.56 4.00 -17.07
C SER A 213 3.08 3.71 -16.94
N PHE A 214 3.87 4.16 -17.92
CA PHE A 214 5.31 3.80 -18.00
C PHE A 214 6.14 4.55 -16.96
N CYS A 215 6.75 3.82 -16.01
CA CYS A 215 7.61 4.33 -14.93
C CYS A 215 7.03 5.58 -14.22
N GLU A 216 5.86 5.43 -13.62
CA GLU A 216 5.16 6.52 -12.93
C GLU A 216 5.99 7.14 -11.81
N ASP A 217 6.76 6.34 -11.06
CA ASP A 217 7.60 6.83 -9.95
C ASP A 217 8.59 7.91 -10.40
N LEU A 218 9.10 7.81 -11.65
CA LEU A 218 9.98 8.82 -12.24
C LEU A 218 9.24 10.13 -12.59
N THR A 219 7.97 10.03 -12.95
CA THR A 219 7.09 11.19 -13.21
C THR A 219 6.76 11.89 -11.91
N GLU A 220 6.47 11.11 -10.88
CA GLU A 220 6.15 11.61 -9.54
C GLU A 220 7.37 12.28 -8.89
N GLY A 221 8.59 11.88 -9.29
CA GLY A 221 9.83 12.30 -8.66
C GLY A 221 10.09 11.54 -7.36
N LYS A 222 9.54 10.33 -7.24
CA LYS A 222 9.51 9.54 -6.01
C LYS A 222 10.84 8.84 -5.75
N TYR A 223 11.22 8.77 -4.47
CA TYR A 223 12.39 8.04 -4.01
C TYR A 223 12.04 6.56 -3.75
N SER A 224 11.79 5.81 -4.83
CA SER A 224 11.58 4.36 -4.77
C SER A 224 12.86 3.59 -4.44
N TYR A 225 12.76 2.34 -4.00
CA TYR A 225 13.90 1.57 -3.48
C TYR A 225 15.12 1.53 -4.43
N PRO A 226 14.98 1.20 -5.73
CA PRO A 226 16.13 1.18 -6.65
C PRO A 226 16.79 2.56 -6.78
N ILE A 227 15.99 3.62 -6.71
CA ILE A 227 16.43 5.01 -6.84
C ILE A 227 17.19 5.45 -5.59
N VAL A 228 16.64 5.18 -4.40
CA VAL A 228 17.30 5.46 -3.13
C VAL A 228 18.65 4.75 -3.07
N TRP A 229 18.68 3.47 -3.46
CA TRP A 229 19.92 2.71 -3.50
C TRP A 229 20.96 3.34 -4.43
N ALA A 230 20.57 3.71 -5.66
CA ALA A 230 21.48 4.30 -6.65
C ALA A 230 22.07 5.62 -6.14
N ILE A 231 21.24 6.52 -5.62
CA ILE A 231 21.70 7.84 -5.12
C ILE A 231 22.64 7.68 -3.92
N GLN A 232 22.36 6.74 -3.01
CA GLN A 232 23.18 6.53 -1.82
C GLN A 232 24.52 5.82 -2.11
N ASN A 233 24.55 4.90 -3.06
CA ASN A 233 25.73 4.08 -3.36
C ASN A 233 26.58 4.63 -4.52
N CYS A 234 26.05 5.58 -5.30
CA CYS A 234 26.75 6.24 -6.39
C CYS A 234 26.66 7.76 -6.24
N PRO A 235 27.26 8.35 -5.18
CA PRO A 235 27.11 9.78 -4.86
C PRO A 235 27.72 10.72 -5.91
N ASP A 236 28.63 10.21 -6.75
CA ASP A 236 29.22 10.96 -7.87
C ASP A 236 28.29 11.02 -9.10
N ASP A 237 27.17 10.28 -9.09
CA ASP A 237 26.14 10.34 -10.14
C ASP A 237 25.09 11.42 -9.82
N ASP A 238 25.00 12.43 -10.68
CA ASP A 238 23.98 13.47 -10.61
C ASP A 238 22.78 13.22 -11.53
N GLN A 239 22.85 12.20 -12.39
CA GLN A 239 21.89 11.96 -13.46
C GLN A 239 20.54 11.47 -12.92
N ILE A 240 20.53 10.51 -12.00
CA ILE A 240 19.29 9.99 -11.40
C ILE A 240 18.53 11.11 -10.68
N SER A 241 19.22 11.87 -9.83
CA SER A 241 18.65 13.00 -9.09
C SER A 241 18.13 14.10 -10.03
N SER A 242 18.85 14.37 -11.12
CA SER A 242 18.45 15.36 -12.11
C SER A 242 17.20 14.96 -12.89
N VAL A 243 17.04 13.67 -13.22
CA VAL A 243 15.83 13.16 -13.88
C VAL A 243 14.62 13.25 -12.93
N LEU A 244 14.76 12.84 -11.68
CA LEU A 244 13.67 12.89 -10.68
C LEU A 244 13.12 14.31 -10.47
N ARG A 245 14.02 15.30 -10.39
CA ARG A 245 13.65 16.71 -10.23
C ARG A 245 12.85 17.27 -11.41
N GLN A 246 13.00 16.70 -12.61
CA GLN A 246 12.26 17.14 -13.78
C GLN A 246 10.79 16.71 -13.76
N ARG A 247 10.43 15.66 -12.98
CA ARG A 247 9.08 15.08 -12.98
C ARG A 247 8.56 14.83 -14.40
N THR A 248 9.45 14.30 -15.23
CA THR A 248 9.24 14.26 -16.68
C THR A 248 8.18 13.24 -17.08
N ARG A 249 7.40 13.59 -18.09
CA ARG A 249 6.50 12.67 -18.80
C ARG A 249 7.14 12.10 -20.06
N ASP A 250 8.35 12.53 -20.41
CA ASP A 250 9.08 12.09 -21.60
C ASP A 250 9.55 10.63 -21.45
N VAL A 251 9.08 9.78 -22.36
CA VAL A 251 9.36 8.34 -22.36
C VAL A 251 10.85 8.04 -22.60
N GLU A 252 11.54 8.82 -23.42
CA GLU A 252 12.97 8.59 -23.71
C GLU A 252 13.85 8.98 -22.52
N VAL A 253 13.48 10.02 -21.77
CA VAL A 253 14.15 10.37 -20.51
C VAL A 253 13.94 9.27 -19.46
N LYS A 254 12.72 8.74 -19.35
CA LYS A 254 12.42 7.60 -18.45
C LYS A 254 13.21 6.34 -18.84
N LYS A 255 13.22 5.98 -20.12
CA LYS A 255 14.02 4.84 -20.62
C LYS A 255 15.51 5.02 -20.37
N PHE A 256 16.03 6.24 -20.53
CA PHE A 256 17.41 6.56 -20.17
C PHE A 256 17.66 6.30 -18.69
N CYS A 257 16.82 6.82 -17.80
CA CYS A 257 16.94 6.64 -16.36
C CYS A 257 16.94 5.15 -15.96
N VAL A 258 16.01 4.35 -16.50
CA VAL A 258 15.96 2.90 -16.23
C VAL A 258 17.22 2.18 -16.70
N ARG A 259 17.74 2.50 -17.91
CA ARG A 259 19.01 1.93 -18.38
C ARG A 259 20.18 2.32 -17.48
N HIS A 260 20.17 3.56 -16.99
CA HIS A 260 21.22 4.07 -16.10
C HIS A 260 21.19 3.40 -14.73
N LEU A 261 20.00 3.28 -14.10
CA LEU A 261 19.80 2.49 -12.87
C LEU A 261 20.32 1.06 -13.02
N ARG A 262 20.11 0.45 -14.20
CA ARG A 262 20.67 -0.87 -14.49
C ARG A 262 22.19 -0.86 -14.54
N SER A 263 22.82 0.10 -15.24
CA SER A 263 24.29 0.17 -15.31
C SER A 263 24.95 0.46 -13.96
N LEU A 264 24.25 1.12 -13.04
CA LEU A 264 24.71 1.34 -11.66
C LEU A 264 24.54 0.09 -10.77
N GLY A 265 23.85 -0.97 -11.24
CA GLY A 265 23.58 -2.18 -10.48
C GLY A 265 22.39 -2.08 -9.51
N ALA A 266 21.62 -1.00 -9.57
CA ALA A 266 20.52 -0.75 -8.63
C ALA A 266 19.38 -1.76 -8.75
N LEU A 267 19.08 -2.19 -9.99
CA LEU A 267 18.04 -3.19 -10.25
C LEU A 267 18.46 -4.57 -9.73
N ASP A 268 19.70 -4.98 -9.96
CA ASP A 268 20.25 -6.26 -9.51
C ASP A 268 20.29 -6.31 -7.97
N HIS A 269 20.72 -5.20 -7.34
CA HIS A 269 20.68 -5.08 -5.89
C HIS A 269 19.25 -5.15 -5.34
N THR A 270 18.27 -4.54 -6.02
CA THR A 270 16.87 -4.62 -5.62
C THR A 270 16.36 -6.06 -5.63
N VAL A 271 16.70 -6.84 -6.67
CA VAL A 271 16.37 -8.27 -6.74
C VAL A 271 17.04 -9.06 -5.61
N GLN A 272 18.32 -8.79 -5.33
CA GLN A 272 19.02 -9.43 -4.21
C GLN A 272 18.34 -9.13 -2.86
N PHE A 273 17.94 -7.88 -2.64
CA PHE A 273 17.24 -7.47 -1.43
C PHE A 273 15.86 -8.14 -1.32
N LEU A 274 15.11 -8.24 -2.42
CA LEU A 274 13.84 -8.99 -2.45
C LEU A 274 14.02 -10.46 -2.08
N ARG A 275 15.07 -11.13 -2.59
CA ARG A 275 15.41 -12.51 -2.21
C ARG A 275 15.77 -12.63 -0.73
N GLN A 276 16.44 -11.63 -0.15
CA GLN A 276 16.74 -11.60 1.29
C GLN A 276 15.46 -11.45 2.13
N LEU A 277 14.57 -10.54 1.74
CA LEU A 277 13.27 -10.35 2.40
C LEU A 277 12.41 -11.61 2.32
N GLU A 278 12.36 -12.28 1.17
CA GLU A 278 11.67 -13.56 1.00
C GLU A 278 12.23 -14.63 1.94
N ALA A 279 13.55 -14.78 2.02
CA ALA A 279 14.17 -15.74 2.93
C ALA A 279 13.85 -15.44 4.40
N GLN A 280 13.87 -14.16 4.80
CA GLN A 280 13.48 -13.73 6.15
C GLN A 280 12.00 -14.01 6.44
N LEU A 281 11.11 -13.81 5.46
CA LEU A 281 9.69 -14.12 5.57
C LEU A 281 9.47 -15.61 5.79
N MET A 282 10.13 -16.46 5.00
CA MET A 282 10.04 -17.92 5.14
C MET A 282 10.56 -18.38 6.50
N GLN A 283 11.71 -17.87 6.94
CA GLN A 283 12.27 -18.19 8.24
C GLN A 283 11.35 -17.78 9.40
N LEU A 284 10.77 -16.58 9.33
CA LEU A 284 9.84 -16.11 10.35
C LEU A 284 8.56 -16.95 10.34
N LEU A 285 8.03 -17.30 9.17
CA LEU A 285 6.85 -18.16 9.03
C LEU A 285 7.10 -19.54 9.68
N ASP A 286 8.24 -20.15 9.38
CA ASP A 286 8.64 -21.44 9.97
C ASP A 286 8.76 -21.37 11.50
N SER A 287 9.17 -20.22 12.04
CA SER A 287 9.29 -20.01 13.49
C SER A 287 7.95 -19.77 14.20
N LEU A 288 6.96 -19.18 13.52
CA LEU A 288 5.66 -18.85 14.12
C LEU A 288 4.70 -20.03 14.05
N SER A 289 4.52 -20.59 12.86
CA SER A 289 3.80 -21.85 12.66
C SER A 289 4.01 -22.31 11.21
N PRO A 290 4.75 -23.40 10.98
CA PRO A 290 5.18 -23.83 9.64
C PRO A 290 4.03 -24.31 8.75
N ASP A 291 2.87 -24.61 9.34
CA ASP A 291 1.64 -25.11 8.72
C ASP A 291 0.75 -24.03 8.07
N ASN A 292 1.13 -22.74 8.12
CA ASN A 292 0.42 -21.69 7.41
C ASN A 292 0.71 -21.70 5.90
N ALA A 293 0.12 -22.69 5.20
CA ALA A 293 0.25 -22.86 3.76
C ALA A 293 -0.26 -21.64 2.98
N LEU A 294 -1.32 -20.99 3.47
CA LEU A 294 -1.91 -19.81 2.81
C LEU A 294 -0.90 -18.66 2.70
N LEU A 295 -0.20 -18.35 3.81
CA LEU A 295 0.80 -17.28 3.79
C LEU A 295 2.01 -17.67 2.94
N ARG A 296 2.45 -18.92 3.04
CA ARG A 296 3.59 -19.43 2.26
C ARG A 296 3.32 -19.34 0.76
N GLU A 297 2.17 -19.82 0.31
CA GLU A 297 1.76 -19.76 -1.09
C GLU A 297 1.66 -18.31 -1.58
N LEU A 298 1.14 -17.39 -0.75
CA LEU A 298 1.07 -15.98 -1.10
C LEU A 298 2.47 -15.37 -1.31
N VAL A 299 3.43 -15.63 -0.41
CA VAL A 299 4.80 -15.13 -0.56
C VAL A 299 5.44 -15.70 -1.84
N LEU A 300 5.29 -17.00 -2.09
CA LEU A 300 5.81 -17.64 -3.31
C LEU A 300 5.14 -17.10 -4.59
N GLU A 301 3.83 -16.82 -4.56
CA GLU A 301 3.10 -16.21 -5.69
C GLU A 301 3.69 -14.84 -6.03
N LEU A 302 4.01 -14.04 -5.01
CA LEU A 302 4.56 -12.70 -5.18
C LEU A 302 6.02 -12.70 -5.66
N ALA A 303 6.79 -13.69 -5.22
CA ALA A 303 8.19 -13.88 -5.59
C ALA A 303 8.40 -14.16 -7.08
N LYS A 304 7.37 -14.68 -7.79
CA LYS A 304 7.42 -14.98 -9.22
C LYS A 304 7.85 -13.80 -10.08
N LEU A 305 7.61 -12.56 -9.64
CA LEU A 305 7.98 -11.35 -10.37
C LEU A 305 9.49 -11.27 -10.68
N TYR A 306 10.34 -11.70 -9.75
CA TYR A 306 11.80 -11.60 -9.84
C TYR A 306 12.48 -12.97 -9.86
N ALA A 307 11.71 -14.05 -10.06
CA ALA A 307 12.24 -15.41 -10.11
C ALA A 307 13.17 -15.63 -11.32
N ASN A 308 12.91 -14.95 -12.43
CA ASN A 308 13.70 -15.03 -13.67
C ASN A 308 14.57 -13.78 -13.91
N ALA A 309 14.64 -12.88 -12.93
CA ALA A 309 15.43 -11.65 -12.98
C ALA A 309 16.86 -11.88 -12.46
#